data_AF-A0A7T1AN30-F1
#
_entry.id   AF-A0A7T1AN30-F1
#
_cell.length_a   1.000
_cell.length_b   1.000
_cell.length_c   1.000
_cell.angle_alpha   90.00
_cell.angle_beta   90.00
_cell.angle_gamma   90.00
#
_symmetry.space_group_name_H-M   'P 1'
#
loop_
_entity.id
_entity.type
_entity.pdbx_description
1 polymer ?
#
loop_
_entity_poly.entity_id
_entity_poly.type
_entity_poly.pdbx_seq_one_letter_code
_entity_poly.pdbx_strand_id
1 'polypeptide(L)'
;MFFIQLTKAKEFRRYIEDHYEFGDFALIRGREETAEIGFVFADEDVNNWPSLYKKAGNICDHFDKRLREKGLNTAAYSRIGKDLDFITASIVIRLHAFPEDQIHRIADDIMNILREVNPYREYEN
;
A
#
# COMPACT_ATOMS: atom_id res chain seq x y z
N MET A 1 -31.11 -4.25 -16.18
CA MET A 1 -29.94 -3.41 -15.86
C MET A 1 -29.08 -4.22 -14.91
N PHE A 2 -27.98 -4.79 -15.38
CA PHE A 2 -27.06 -5.53 -14.51
C PHE A 2 -26.24 -4.49 -13.73
N PHE A 3 -26.58 -4.27 -12.46
CA PHE A 3 -25.66 -3.61 -11.53
C PHE A 3 -24.54 -4.60 -11.25
N ILE A 4 -23.40 -4.44 -11.91
CA ILE A 4 -22.19 -5.14 -11.49
C ILE A 4 -21.78 -4.48 -10.18
N GLN A 5 -22.13 -5.10 -9.05
CA GLN A 5 -21.67 -4.64 -7.75
C GLN A 5 -20.14 -4.75 -7.75
N LEU A 6 -19.47 -3.61 -7.74
CA LEU A 6 -18.01 -3.55 -7.61
C LEU A 6 -17.67 -4.09 -6.23
N THR A 7 -16.70 -5.02 -6.16
CA THR A 7 -16.17 -5.42 -4.87
C THR A 7 -15.44 -4.25 -4.23
N LYS A 8 -15.40 -4.16 -2.90
CA LYS A 8 -14.70 -3.09 -2.19
C LYS A 8 -13.25 -2.96 -2.64
N ALA A 9 -12.57 -4.06 -2.95
CA ALA A 9 -11.20 -4.00 -3.48
C ALA A 9 -11.09 -3.33 -4.87
N LYS A 10 -12.10 -3.49 -5.74
CA LYS A 10 -12.13 -2.80 -7.04
C LYS A 10 -12.46 -1.32 -6.87
N GLU A 11 -13.36 -0.99 -5.95
CA GLU A 11 -13.68 0.41 -5.61
C GLU A 11 -12.47 1.12 -5.01
N PHE A 12 -11.82 0.52 -4.00
CA PHE A 12 -10.58 1.02 -3.40
C PHE A 12 -9.52 1.29 -4.47
N ARG A 13 -9.26 0.29 -5.33
CA ARG A 13 -8.25 0.41 -6.39
C ARG A 13 -8.58 1.54 -7.35
N ARG A 14 -9.81 1.56 -7.86
CA ARG A 14 -10.26 2.58 -8.82
C ARG A 14 -10.13 3.98 -8.24
N TYR A 15 -10.56 4.17 -7.00
CA TYR A 15 -10.45 5.46 -6.33
C TYR A 15 -8.99 5.94 -6.26
N ILE A 16 -8.07 5.05 -5.88
CA ILE A 16 -6.64 5.38 -5.86
C ILE A 16 -6.13 5.77 -7.26
N GLU A 17 -6.41 4.95 -8.26
CA GLU A 17 -5.97 5.17 -9.65
C GLU A 17 -6.54 6.47 -10.25
N ASP A 18 -7.74 6.89 -9.82
CA ASP A 18 -8.38 8.13 -10.28
C ASP A 18 -7.84 9.40 -9.57
N HIS A 19 -7.18 9.28 -8.41
CA HIS A 19 -6.82 10.42 -7.56
C HIS A 19 -5.32 10.54 -7.22
N TYR A 20 -4.53 9.50 -7.45
CA TYR A 20 -3.10 9.46 -7.10
C TYR A 20 -2.25 9.00 -8.28
N GLU A 21 -1.08 9.60 -8.43
CA GLU A 21 -0.18 9.29 -9.53
C GLU A 21 0.66 8.04 -9.24
N PHE A 22 1.01 7.30 -10.29
CA PHE A 22 2.04 6.27 -10.18
C PHE A 22 3.36 6.93 -9.77
N GLY A 23 3.98 6.45 -8.70
CA GLY A 23 5.06 7.15 -8.00
C GLY A 23 4.65 7.65 -6.60
N ASP A 24 3.37 7.87 -6.32
CA ASP A 24 2.86 7.94 -4.95
C ASP A 24 2.66 6.55 -4.33
N PHE A 25 2.50 5.56 -5.19
CA PHE A 25 2.57 4.13 -4.95
C PHE A 25 3.18 3.47 -6.20
N ALA A 26 3.69 2.25 -6.05
CA ALA A 26 4.15 1.44 -7.19
C ALA A 26 3.50 0.05 -7.23
N LEU A 27 2.79 -0.31 -6.16
CA LEU A 27 2.06 -1.56 -6.03
C LEU A 27 0.62 -1.25 -5.67
N ILE A 28 -0.35 -1.77 -6.44
CA ILE A 28 -1.75 -1.84 -6.03
C ILE A 28 -2.37 -3.15 -6.49
N ARG A 29 -2.88 -3.93 -5.54
CA ARG A 29 -3.54 -5.22 -5.79
C ARG A 29 -4.84 -5.26 -5.00
N GLY A 30 -5.89 -5.76 -5.63
CA GLY A 30 -7.20 -5.93 -4.99
C GLY A 30 -7.71 -7.32 -5.23
N ARG A 31 -8.09 -8.04 -4.16
CA ARG A 31 -8.72 -9.35 -4.24
C ARG A 31 -9.88 -9.42 -3.26
N GLU A 32 -11.09 -9.52 -3.81
CA GLU A 32 -12.35 -9.62 -3.05
C GLU A 32 -12.47 -8.50 -2.00
N GLU A 33 -12.23 -8.85 -0.74
CA GLU A 33 -12.35 -8.01 0.46
C GLU A 33 -10.99 -7.57 1.03
N THR A 34 -9.91 -7.71 0.24
CA THR A 34 -8.56 -7.30 0.63
C THR A 34 -7.94 -6.40 -0.44
N ALA A 35 -7.27 -5.35 -0.01
CA ALA A 35 -6.38 -4.55 -0.85
C ALA A 35 -4.95 -4.58 -0.31
N GLU A 36 -3.98 -4.47 -1.21
CA GLU A 36 -2.57 -4.31 -0.90
C GLU A 36 -2.04 -3.14 -1.72
N ILE A 37 -1.38 -2.19 -1.07
CA ILE A 37 -0.83 -1.01 -1.71
C ILE A 37 0.53 -0.66 -1.10
N GLY A 38 1.48 -0.20 -1.91
CA GLY A 38 2.82 0.07 -1.41
C GLY A 38 3.86 0.40 -2.47
N PHE A 39 5.11 0.12 -2.12
CA PHE A 39 6.28 0.38 -2.93
C PHE A 39 6.95 -0.90 -3.39
N VAL A 40 7.66 -0.79 -4.52
CA VAL A 40 8.46 -1.84 -5.14
C VAL A 40 9.92 -1.41 -5.17
N PHE A 41 10.82 -2.28 -4.74
CA PHE A 41 12.26 -2.12 -4.79
C PHE A 41 12.85 -3.23 -5.63
N ALA A 42 13.57 -2.86 -6.69
CA ALA A 42 14.27 -3.79 -7.55
C ALA A 42 15.70 -3.28 -7.75
N ASP A 43 16.65 -4.20 -7.76
CA ASP A 43 18.05 -3.93 -8.09
C ASP A 43 18.63 -5.17 -8.79
N GLU A 44 19.29 -4.95 -9.91
CA GLU A 44 19.95 -5.99 -10.70
C GLU A 44 21.14 -6.60 -9.94
N ASP A 45 21.80 -5.82 -9.08
CA ASP A 45 22.88 -6.30 -8.22
C ASP A 45 22.31 -6.93 -6.95
N VAL A 46 22.40 -8.27 -6.88
CA VAL A 46 21.95 -9.07 -5.72
C VAL A 46 22.66 -8.67 -4.42
N ASN A 47 23.87 -8.10 -4.51
CA ASN A 47 24.59 -7.63 -3.31
C ASN A 47 23.89 -6.44 -2.63
N ASN A 48 23.06 -5.69 -3.35
CA ASN A 48 22.29 -4.58 -2.79
C ASN A 48 21.00 -5.05 -2.11
N TRP A 49 20.56 -6.28 -2.31
CA TRP A 49 19.28 -6.78 -1.77
C TRP A 49 19.16 -6.74 -0.25
N PRO A 50 20.21 -7.07 0.55
CA PRO A 50 20.15 -6.89 2.01
C PRO A 50 19.84 -5.44 2.43
N SER A 51 20.37 -4.45 1.69
CA SER A 51 20.08 -3.04 1.94
C SER A 51 18.64 -2.67 1.58
N LEU A 52 18.10 -3.23 0.49
CA LEU A 52 16.70 -3.06 0.11
C LEU A 52 15.75 -3.67 1.13
N TYR A 53 16.06 -4.86 1.67
CA TYR A 53 15.30 -5.47 2.75
C TYR A 53 15.28 -4.58 4.00
N LYS A 54 16.43 -3.99 4.34
CA LYS A 54 16.51 -3.03 5.45
C LYS A 54 15.66 -1.78 5.20
N LYS A 55 15.69 -1.24 3.97
CA LYS A 55 14.84 -0.10 3.58
C LYS A 55 13.35 -0.45 3.67
N ALA A 56 12.95 -1.60 3.13
CA ALA A 56 11.58 -2.11 3.21
C ALA A 56 11.13 -2.31 4.66
N GLY A 57 12.01 -2.84 5.52
CA GLY A 57 11.76 -2.98 6.96
C GLY A 57 11.48 -1.66 7.65
N ASN A 58 12.33 -0.66 7.45
CA ASN A 58 12.14 0.68 8.03
C ASN A 58 10.81 1.31 7.59
N ILE A 59 10.41 1.12 6.33
CA ILE A 59 9.14 1.62 5.80
C ILE A 59 7.96 0.88 6.44
N CYS A 60 8.03 -0.44 6.57
CA CYS A 60 7.00 -1.23 7.23
C CYS A 60 6.85 -0.88 8.72
N ASP A 61 7.96 -0.64 9.43
CA ASP A 61 7.94 -0.17 10.82
C ASP A 61 7.21 1.17 10.94
N HIS A 62 7.43 2.10 10.00
CA HIS A 62 6.70 3.36 9.93
C HIS A 62 5.21 3.14 9.66
N PHE A 63 4.86 2.27 8.70
CA PHE A 63 3.47 1.92 8.41
C PHE A 63 2.76 1.37 9.65
N ASP A 64 3.34 0.41 10.35
CA ASP A 64 2.73 -0.18 11.54
C ASP A 64 2.54 0.85 12.66
N LYS A 65 3.50 1.76 12.84
CA LYS A 65 3.37 2.88 13.78
C LYS A 65 2.17 3.77 13.42
N ARG A 66 2.07 4.22 12.17
CA ARG A 66 1.00 5.13 11.73
C ARG A 66 -0.37 4.47 11.71
N LEU A 67 -0.44 3.19 11.35
CA LEU A 67 -1.67 2.41 11.43
C LEU A 67 -2.17 2.30 12.87
N ARG A 68 -1.29 2.12 13.86
CA ARG A 68 -1.67 2.14 15.28
C ARG A 68 -2.14 3.52 15.73
N GLU A 69 -1.43 4.58 15.37
CA GLU A 69 -1.79 5.96 15.74
C GLU A 69 -3.16 6.39 15.16
N LYS A 70 -3.53 5.86 13.98
CA LYS A 70 -4.84 6.07 13.35
C LYS A 70 -5.91 5.06 13.80
N GLY A 71 -5.58 4.09 14.66
CA GLY A 71 -6.52 3.05 15.13
C GLY A 71 -6.91 2.03 14.05
N LEU A 72 -6.11 1.89 12.99
CA LEU A 72 -6.34 1.00 11.85
C LEU A 72 -5.65 -0.37 11.98
N ASN A 73 -4.84 -0.58 13.01
CA ASN A 73 -3.98 -1.76 13.19
C ASN A 73 -4.71 -3.10 13.37
N THR A 74 -6.04 -3.09 13.53
CA THR A 74 -6.88 -4.30 13.52
C THR A 74 -7.38 -4.64 12.12
N ALA A 75 -7.48 -3.65 11.24
CA ALA A 75 -8.01 -3.79 9.88
C ALA A 75 -6.91 -3.71 8.80
N ALA A 76 -5.73 -3.20 9.12
CA ALA A 76 -4.60 -3.13 8.21
C ALA A 76 -3.28 -3.45 8.93
N TYR A 77 -2.30 -3.94 8.17
CA TYR A 77 -0.97 -4.27 8.67
C TYR A 77 0.09 -4.08 7.58
N SER A 78 1.33 -3.78 7.97
CA SER A 78 2.45 -3.70 7.05
C SER A 78 2.93 -5.09 6.60
N ARG A 79 3.51 -5.18 5.41
CA ARG A 79 4.10 -6.41 4.89
C ARG A 79 5.32 -6.12 4.05
N ILE A 80 6.40 -6.86 4.30
CA ILE A 80 7.49 -7.01 3.35
C ILE A 80 7.18 -8.21 2.46
N GLY A 81 7.09 -7.99 1.16
CA GLY A 81 6.96 -9.06 0.16
C GLY A 81 8.28 -9.32 -0.56
N LYS A 82 8.43 -10.55 -1.05
CA LYS A 82 9.47 -10.93 -2.00
C LYS A 82 8.79 -11.62 -3.18
N ASP A 83 8.88 -11.00 -4.34
CA ASP A 83 8.62 -11.65 -5.62
C ASP A 83 9.98 -11.96 -6.29
N LEU A 84 9.99 -12.68 -7.41
CA LEU A 84 11.24 -13.22 -8.02
C LEU A 84 12.30 -12.14 -8.27
N ASP A 85 11.88 -10.96 -8.70
CA ASP A 85 12.78 -9.89 -9.18
C ASP A 85 12.70 -8.61 -8.34
N PHE A 86 11.92 -8.59 -7.26
CA PHE A 86 11.72 -7.39 -6.46
C PHE A 86 11.26 -7.66 -5.03
N ILE A 87 11.53 -6.70 -4.15
CA ILE A 87 11.07 -6.62 -2.77
C ILE A 87 9.94 -5.59 -2.72
N THR A 88 8.89 -5.85 -1.94
CA THR A 88 7.82 -4.88 -1.70
C THR A 88 7.78 -4.46 -0.25
N ALA A 89 7.41 -3.20 0.00
CA ALA A 89 6.94 -2.75 1.30
C ALA A 89 5.53 -2.21 1.11
N SER A 90 4.55 -2.86 1.70
CA SER A 90 3.14 -2.61 1.46
C SER A 90 2.32 -2.56 2.73
N ILE A 91 1.14 -1.95 2.62
CA ILE A 91 0.06 -2.06 3.59
C ILE A 91 -1.00 -2.98 3.01
N VAL A 92 -1.38 -4.00 3.77
CA VAL A 92 -2.49 -4.89 3.45
C VAL A 92 -3.70 -4.46 4.27
N ILE A 93 -4.84 -4.24 3.62
CA ILE A 93 -6.09 -3.74 4.20
C ILE A 93 -7.18 -4.79 4.06
N ARG A 94 -7.81 -5.14 5.18
CA ARG A 94 -9.04 -5.94 5.26
C ARG A 94 -10.26 -5.04 5.06
N LEU A 95 -10.70 -4.89 3.82
CA LEU A 95 -11.78 -3.97 3.44
C LEU A 95 -13.16 -4.38 4.00
N HIS A 96 -13.37 -5.66 4.32
CA HIS A 96 -14.60 -6.11 4.99
C HIS A 96 -14.80 -5.46 6.37
N ALA A 97 -13.74 -4.98 7.02
CA ALA A 97 -13.83 -4.28 8.30
C ALA A 97 -14.46 -2.88 8.18
N PHE A 98 -14.64 -2.37 6.95
CA PHE A 98 -15.15 -1.04 6.68
C PHE A 98 -16.49 -1.10 5.91
N PRO A 99 -17.44 -0.21 6.22
CA PRO A 99 -18.59 0.06 5.36
C PRO A 99 -18.21 0.52 3.95
N GLU A 100 -19.07 0.31 2.95
CA GLU A 100 -18.83 0.71 1.55
C GLU A 100 -18.60 2.23 1.42
N ASP A 101 -19.36 3.06 2.14
CA ASP A 101 -19.23 4.52 2.14
C ASP A 101 -17.92 5.04 2.75
N GLN A 102 -17.12 4.17 3.40
CA GLN A 102 -15.84 4.54 4.00
C GLN A 102 -14.63 4.17 3.14
N ILE A 103 -14.81 3.42 2.05
CA ILE A 103 -13.69 2.88 1.26
C ILE A 103 -12.78 3.99 0.72
N HIS A 104 -13.35 5.09 0.21
CA HIS A 104 -12.58 6.22 -0.30
C HIS A 104 -11.78 6.93 0.81
N ARG A 105 -12.41 7.15 1.97
CA ARG A 105 -11.73 7.75 3.13
C ARG A 105 -10.55 6.88 3.60
N ILE A 106 -10.73 5.56 3.64
CA ILE A 106 -9.65 4.63 3.99
C ILE A 106 -8.54 4.67 2.94
N ALA A 107 -8.89 4.76 1.65
CA ALA A 107 -7.91 4.93 0.58
C ALA A 107 -7.07 6.21 0.79
N ASP A 108 -7.70 7.35 1.11
CA ASP A 108 -7.00 8.59 1.42
C ASP A 108 -6.08 8.45 2.65
N ASP A 109 -6.58 7.84 3.73
CA ASP A 109 -5.81 7.63 4.96
C ASP A 109 -4.56 6.78 4.70
N ILE A 110 -4.69 5.72 3.91
CA ILE A 110 -3.58 4.85 3.53
C ILE A 110 -2.58 5.58 2.65
N MET A 111 -3.03 6.32 1.63
CA MET A 111 -2.12 7.10 0.78
C MET A 111 -1.36 8.18 1.53
N ASN A 112 -2.00 8.82 2.51
CA ASN A 112 -1.32 9.77 3.38
C ASN A 112 -0.19 9.10 4.17
N ILE A 113 -0.38 7.87 4.64
CA ILE A 113 0.69 7.10 5.31
C ILE A 113 1.82 6.77 4.32
N LEU A 114 1.50 6.29 3.11
CA LEU A 114 2.51 5.98 2.09
C LEU A 114 3.37 7.20 1.77
N ARG A 115 2.74 8.37 1.59
CA ARG A 115 3.41 9.62 1.22
C ARG A 115 4.45 10.08 2.26
N GLU A 116 4.24 9.80 3.55
CA GLU A 116 5.16 10.20 4.63
C GLU A 116 6.56 9.58 4.49
N VAL A 117 6.66 8.40 3.85
CA VAL A 117 7.91 7.65 3.68
C VAL A 117 8.12 7.19 2.24
N ASN A 118 7.63 7.98 1.28
CA ASN A 118 7.71 7.64 -0.13
C ASN A 118 9.18 7.62 -0.61
N PRO A 119 9.72 6.45 -0.99
CA PRO A 119 11.13 6.30 -1.36
C PRO A 119 11.45 6.90 -2.73
N TYR A 120 10.46 7.22 -3.55
CA TYR A 120 10.66 7.78 -4.90
C TYR A 120 10.80 9.30 -4.88
N ARG A 121 10.36 9.96 -3.80
CA ARG A 121 10.49 11.41 -3.62
C ARG A 121 11.85 11.84 -3.05
N GLU A 122 12.68 10.89 -2.59
CA GLU A 122 14.05 11.17 -2.12
C GLU A 122 14.96 11.75 -3.22
N TYR A 123 14.56 11.67 -4.49
CA TYR A 123 15.33 12.16 -5.65
C TYR A 123 14.93 13.57 -6.14
N GLU A 124 14.04 14.28 -5.44
CA GLU A 124 13.66 15.67 -5.80
C GLU A 124 14.52 16.78 -5.16
N ASN A 125 15.65 16.44 -4.50
CA ASN A 125 16.61 17.41 -3.94
C ASN A 125 18.05 17.16 -4.39
#